data_AF-I4N7N7-F1
#
_entry.id   AF-I4N7N7-F1
#
_cell.length_a   1.000
_cell.length_b   1.000
_cell.length_c   1.000
_cell.angle_alpha   90.00
_cell.angle_beta   90.00
_cell.angle_gamma   90.00
#
_symmetry.space_group_name_H-M   'P 1'
#
loop_
_entity.id
_entity.type
_entity.pdbx_description
1 polymer ?
#
loop_
_entity_poly.entity_id
_entity_poly.type
_entity_poly.pdbx_seq_one_letter_code
_entity_poly.pdbx_strand_id
1 'polypeptide(L)'
;MSRQNDASRGAAKSAEDWALASGLTASLIASNEAHSEQNRNAAGASELSTATKGALYVAMRAPQGTIEFKLDDNKSSRDFASMLPLEATLEDYASTEKISYLPRKLIIQDAPDGYTPREGDMAYYAPWGNFAIFHKDFTYSIGLVKLGTLLSGMDILRKKGPVQVKMELVRKN
;
A
#
# COMPACT_ATOMS: atom_id res chain seq x y z
N MET A 1 31.24 38.86 -24.17
CA MET A 1 32.57 38.95 -23.56
C MET A 1 32.50 39.93 -22.39
N SER A 2 33.00 39.48 -21.22
CA SER A 2 33.41 40.25 -20.02
C SER A 2 32.31 40.92 -19.16
N ARG A 3 31.98 40.36 -17.97
CA ARG A 3 32.56 40.52 -16.60
C ARG A 3 31.81 41.62 -15.80
N GLN A 4 31.00 41.29 -14.79
CA GLN A 4 31.32 41.25 -13.32
C GLN A 4 31.94 42.56 -12.79
N ASN A 5 31.54 43.24 -11.71
CA ASN A 5 30.93 42.87 -10.41
C ASN A 5 30.43 44.14 -9.64
N ASP A 6 29.86 43.89 -8.44
CA ASP A 6 29.83 44.73 -7.20
C ASP A 6 28.45 45.32 -6.85
N ALA A 7 27.60 44.70 -6.01
CA ALA A 7 27.59 44.37 -4.57
C ALA A 7 27.23 45.52 -3.60
N SER A 8 26.40 45.14 -2.61
CA SER A 8 26.23 45.75 -1.27
C SER A 8 25.13 46.83 -1.04
N ARG A 9 23.90 46.36 -0.80
CA ARG A 9 22.94 46.90 0.21
C ARG A 9 23.20 46.10 1.51
N GLY A 10 23.16 46.58 2.76
CA GLY A 10 22.55 47.75 3.38
C GLY A 10 21.63 47.31 4.54
N ALA A 11 21.97 47.66 5.80
CA ALA A 11 21.13 47.74 7.03
C ALA A 11 20.55 46.42 7.62
N ALA A 12 20.25 46.24 8.93
CA ALA A 12 20.51 46.94 10.19
C ALA A 12 20.04 46.06 11.40
N LYS A 13 20.69 46.24 12.58
CA LYS A 13 20.23 46.19 14.01
C LYS A 13 19.32 45.04 14.51
N SER A 14 19.69 44.22 15.51
CA SER A 14 20.01 44.44 16.95
C SER A 14 18.78 44.59 17.87
N ALA A 15 18.59 43.61 18.76
CA ALA A 15 18.07 43.77 20.14
C ALA A 15 18.26 42.44 20.94
N GLU A 16 19.19 42.35 21.89
CA GLU A 16 19.06 42.44 23.37
C GLU A 16 18.61 41.12 24.06
N ASP A 17 19.48 40.52 24.89
CA ASP A 17 19.09 39.71 26.05
C ASP A 17 20.25 39.65 27.07
N TRP A 18 19.99 40.15 28.29
CA TRP A 18 20.94 40.22 29.41
C TRP A 18 20.59 39.19 30.49
N ALA A 19 21.62 38.48 30.95
CA ALA A 19 21.61 37.56 32.08
C ALA A 19 21.81 38.28 33.42
N LEU A 20 21.21 37.76 34.51
CA LEU A 20 21.73 37.92 35.88
C LEU A 20 21.44 36.68 36.75
N ALA A 21 22.47 36.28 37.49
CA ALA A 21 22.55 35.12 38.39
C ALA A 21 22.49 35.54 39.86
N SER A 22 22.12 34.61 40.76
CA SER A 22 22.46 34.49 42.21
C SER A 22 21.64 33.31 42.78
N GLY A 23 22.05 32.42 43.69
CA GLY A 23 23.19 32.26 44.58
C GLY A 23 23.03 30.92 45.35
N LEU A 24 24.06 30.52 46.11
CA LEU A 24 24.28 29.18 46.68
C LEU A 24 23.65 28.92 48.08
N THR A 25 23.55 27.61 48.40
CA THR A 25 23.73 26.88 49.68
C THR A 25 22.50 26.27 50.39
N ALA A 26 22.52 24.93 50.57
CA ALA A 26 22.47 24.18 51.84
C ALA A 26 22.40 22.65 51.57
N SER A 27 23.18 21.85 52.30
CA SER A 27 23.18 20.37 52.24
C SER A 27 22.15 19.76 53.21
N LEU A 28 21.52 18.63 52.86
CA LEU A 28 21.12 17.57 53.82
C LEU A 28 20.84 16.22 53.13
N ILE A 29 21.05 15.15 53.90
CA ILE A 29 21.30 13.74 53.58
C ILE A 29 20.01 12.90 53.43
N ALA A 30 19.96 11.94 52.48
CA ALA A 30 19.73 10.50 52.72
C ALA A 30 19.39 9.69 51.44
N SER A 31 20.26 8.72 51.16
CA SER A 31 20.18 7.43 50.45
C SER A 31 18.88 7.02 49.71
N ASN A 32 18.98 6.61 48.44
CA ASN A 32 19.14 5.20 48.05
C ASN A 32 19.46 5.03 46.55
N GLU A 33 20.38 4.10 46.28
CA GLU A 33 20.67 3.29 45.08
C GLU A 33 19.56 3.23 43.99
N ALA A 34 19.78 3.03 42.69
CA ALA A 34 20.93 2.82 41.82
C ALA A 34 20.39 2.70 40.38
N HIS A 35 21.24 3.00 39.40
CA HIS A 35 21.24 2.47 38.02
C HIS A 35 20.14 2.84 37.00
N SER A 36 20.63 3.22 35.81
CA SER A 36 20.07 3.06 34.45
C SER A 36 19.14 4.15 33.88
N GLU A 37 19.73 5.30 33.49
CA GLU A 37 19.18 6.15 32.43
C GLU A 37 20.23 6.37 31.32
N GLN A 38 20.42 5.34 30.50
CA GLN A 38 20.96 5.52 29.16
C GLN A 38 20.15 4.64 28.21
N ASN A 39 19.56 5.29 27.22
CA ASN A 39 18.88 4.73 26.04
C ASN A 39 17.37 4.45 26.16
N ARG A 40 16.54 5.51 26.10
CA ARG A 40 15.09 5.42 25.77
C ARG A 40 14.71 6.05 24.42
N ASN A 41 15.66 6.52 23.62
CA ASN A 41 15.36 7.24 22.38
C ASN A 41 15.65 6.42 21.11
N ALA A 42 15.23 5.15 21.10
CA ALA A 42 15.23 4.30 19.90
C ALA A 42 13.94 3.47 19.70
N ALA A 43 12.91 3.67 20.52
CA ALA A 43 11.65 2.91 20.44
C ALA A 43 10.43 3.72 19.96
N GLY A 44 10.54 5.05 19.82
CA GLY A 44 9.37 5.92 19.58
C GLY A 44 8.90 6.08 18.12
N ALA A 45 9.68 5.62 17.13
CA ALA A 45 9.35 5.84 15.71
C ALA A 45 8.75 4.61 14.99
N SER A 46 8.72 3.44 15.64
CA SER A 46 8.22 2.20 15.02
C SER A 46 6.84 1.74 15.53
N GLU A 47 6.31 2.34 16.61
CA GLU A 47 5.05 1.90 17.22
C GLU A 47 3.82 2.76 16.84
N LEU A 48 4.03 3.88 16.13
CA LEU A 48 2.94 4.72 15.61
C LEU A 48 2.54 4.43 14.15
N SER A 49 3.22 3.49 13.48
CA SER A 49 2.85 3.00 12.13
C SER A 49 1.91 1.78 12.16
N THR A 50 1.67 1.20 13.33
CA THR A 50 0.88 -0.03 13.51
C THR A 50 -0.57 0.25 13.91
N ALA A 51 -1.08 1.43 13.57
CA ALA A 51 -2.52 1.67 13.54
C ALA A 51 -3.13 0.77 12.46
N THR A 52 -3.67 -0.37 12.90
CA THR A 52 -4.38 -1.43 12.15
C THR A 52 -4.54 -1.15 10.66
N LYS A 53 -3.60 -1.62 9.86
CA LYS A 53 -3.75 -1.70 8.41
C LYS A 53 -4.83 -2.75 8.13
N GLY A 54 -6.08 -2.32 8.14
CA GLY A 54 -7.24 -3.19 7.94
C GLY A 54 -7.16 -3.94 6.62
N ALA A 55 -7.67 -5.16 6.59
CA ALA A 55 -7.75 -5.95 5.36
C ALA A 55 -8.55 -5.17 4.30
N LEU A 56 -8.02 -5.11 3.08
CA LEU A 56 -8.68 -4.47 1.96
C LEU A 56 -9.54 -5.49 1.23
N TYR A 57 -10.77 -5.08 0.89
CA TYR A 57 -11.70 -5.89 0.12
C TYR A 57 -12.09 -5.16 -1.15
N VAL A 58 -12.37 -5.91 -2.21
CA VAL A 58 -12.88 -5.37 -3.46
C VAL A 58 -14.20 -6.03 -3.77
N ALA A 59 -15.21 -5.22 -4.05
CA ALA A 59 -16.47 -5.68 -4.61
C ALA A 59 -16.54 -5.31 -6.08
N MET A 60 -16.75 -6.31 -6.95
CA MET A 60 -17.03 -6.12 -8.36
C MET A 60 -18.54 -6.28 -8.57
N ARG A 61 -19.24 -5.17 -8.83
CA ARG A 61 -20.69 -5.14 -9.04
C ARG A 61 -21.00 -5.38 -10.51
N ALA A 62 -21.75 -6.45 -10.78
CA ALA A 62 -22.26 -6.80 -12.10
C ALA A 62 -23.80 -6.85 -12.07
N PRO A 63 -24.48 -6.79 -13.22
CA PRO A 63 -25.94 -7.01 -13.28
C PRO A 63 -26.39 -8.36 -12.69
N GLN A 64 -25.52 -9.37 -12.74
CA GLN A 64 -25.79 -10.72 -12.25
C GLN A 64 -25.58 -10.87 -10.74
N GLY A 65 -24.95 -9.91 -10.07
CA GLY A 65 -24.61 -9.98 -8.65
C GLY A 65 -23.28 -9.33 -8.31
N THR A 66 -22.76 -9.65 -7.13
CA THR A 66 -21.48 -9.11 -6.65
C THR A 66 -20.44 -10.20 -6.54
N ILE A 67 -19.24 -9.92 -7.02
CA ILE A 67 -18.04 -10.77 -6.85
C ILE A 67 -17.17 -10.09 -5.80
N GLU A 68 -16.85 -10.78 -4.71
CA GLU A 68 -16.05 -10.21 -3.62
C GLU A 68 -14.67 -10.85 -3.55
N PHE A 69 -13.64 -10.02 -3.33
CA PHE A 69 -12.28 -10.45 -3.09
C PHE A 69 -11.73 -9.86 -1.78
N LYS A 70 -10.90 -10.63 -1.09
CA LYS A 70 -9.96 -10.11 -0.10
C LYS A 70 -8.62 -9.90 -0.80
N LEU A 71 -8.06 -8.69 -0.70
CA LEU A 71 -6.73 -8.40 -1.22
C LEU A 71 -5.65 -8.85 -0.24
N ASP A 72 -4.55 -9.36 -0.79
CA ASP A 72 -3.34 -9.68 -0.05
C ASP A 72 -2.61 -8.40 0.36
N ASP A 73 -1.89 -8.42 1.50
CA ASP A 73 -1.17 -7.23 1.97
C ASP A 73 0.21 -7.07 1.30
N ASN A 74 0.22 -6.83 -0.01
CA ASN A 74 1.44 -6.59 -0.78
C ASN A 74 1.41 -5.25 -1.54
N LYS A 75 2.56 -4.83 -2.08
CA LYS A 75 2.69 -3.53 -2.77
C LYS A 75 1.80 -3.45 -4.01
N SER A 76 1.73 -4.52 -4.80
CA SER A 76 0.90 -4.59 -6.01
C SER A 76 -0.60 -4.51 -5.71
N SER A 77 -1.07 -5.18 -4.66
CA SER A 77 -2.47 -5.13 -4.22
C SER A 77 -2.88 -3.75 -3.72
N ARG A 78 -1.99 -3.05 -3.00
CA ARG A 78 -2.24 -1.66 -2.56
C ARG A 78 -2.24 -0.69 -3.74
N ASP A 79 -1.34 -0.90 -4.71
CA ASP A 79 -1.30 -0.10 -5.92
C ASP A 79 -2.56 -0.31 -6.79
N PHE A 80 -3.03 -1.57 -6.90
CA PHE A 80 -4.31 -1.90 -7.50
C PHE A 80 -5.47 -1.20 -6.80
N ALA A 81 -5.54 -1.29 -5.46
CA ALA A 81 -6.58 -0.63 -4.67
C ALA A 81 -6.61 0.89 -4.86
N SER A 82 -5.46 1.53 -5.13
CA SER A 82 -5.38 2.98 -5.36
C SER A 82 -6.06 3.46 -6.64
N MET A 83 -6.37 2.55 -7.57
CA MET A 83 -7.05 2.87 -8.83
C MET A 83 -8.57 2.71 -8.75
N LEU A 84 -9.10 2.26 -7.61
CA LEU A 84 -10.54 2.06 -7.45
C LEU A 84 -11.22 3.37 -7.00
N PRO A 85 -12.46 3.65 -7.46
CA PRO A 85 -13.30 2.78 -8.28
C PRO A 85 -12.92 2.74 -9.77
N LEU A 86 -13.15 1.59 -10.41
CA LEU A 86 -12.84 1.37 -11.83
C LEU A 86 -13.91 0.50 -12.50
N GLU A 87 -14.32 0.88 -13.72
CA GLU A 87 -15.16 0.03 -14.57
C GLU A 87 -14.27 -0.84 -15.46
N ALA A 88 -14.67 -2.11 -15.64
CA ALA A 88 -13.95 -3.07 -16.46
C ALA A 88 -14.89 -4.07 -17.11
N THR A 89 -14.46 -4.62 -18.25
CA THR A 89 -15.08 -5.79 -18.87
C THR A 89 -14.19 -6.99 -18.62
N LEU A 90 -14.72 -8.00 -17.95
CA LEU A 90 -14.05 -9.27 -17.69
C LEU A 90 -14.29 -10.21 -18.89
N GLU A 91 -13.25 -10.53 -19.65
CA GLU A 91 -13.32 -11.36 -20.84
C GLU A 91 -12.82 -12.78 -20.56
N ASP A 92 -13.41 -13.79 -21.20
CA ASP A 92 -12.94 -15.18 -21.10
C ASP A 92 -11.56 -15.33 -21.72
N TYR A 93 -10.64 -15.97 -21.00
CA TYR A 93 -9.31 -16.29 -21.50
C TYR A 93 -8.90 -17.71 -21.14
N ALA A 94 -8.30 -18.40 -22.11
CA ALA A 94 -7.81 -19.78 -21.99
C ALA A 94 -8.80 -20.82 -21.39
N SER A 95 -10.09 -20.49 -21.32
CA SER A 95 -11.12 -21.30 -20.63
C SER A 95 -10.85 -21.59 -19.13
N THR A 96 -9.94 -20.83 -18.52
CA THR A 96 -9.47 -20.99 -17.13
C THR A 96 -9.66 -19.73 -16.29
N GLU A 97 -9.66 -18.57 -16.93
CA GLU A 97 -9.65 -17.29 -16.26
C GLU A 97 -10.51 -16.25 -16.98
N LYS A 98 -10.91 -15.22 -16.24
CA LYS A 98 -11.36 -13.96 -16.85
C LYS A 98 -10.29 -12.89 -16.70
N ILE A 99 -10.04 -12.12 -17.74
CA ILE A 99 -9.03 -11.05 -17.73
C ILE A 99 -9.63 -9.68 -17.96
N SER A 100 -8.95 -8.63 -17.50
CA SER A 100 -9.18 -7.27 -17.95
C SER A 100 -7.93 -6.40 -17.79
N TYR A 101 -7.81 -5.39 -18.63
CA TYR A 101 -6.67 -4.47 -18.61
C TYR A 101 -6.86 -3.36 -17.59
N LEU A 102 -5.77 -2.96 -16.95
CA LEU A 102 -5.74 -1.84 -16.02
C LEU A 102 -5.38 -0.55 -16.76
N PRO A 103 -5.84 0.62 -16.28
CA PRO A 103 -5.53 1.92 -16.91
C PRO A 103 -4.03 2.25 -16.89
N ARG A 104 -3.27 1.61 -16.00
CA ARG A 104 -1.80 1.61 -15.99
C ARG A 104 -1.27 0.30 -15.41
N LYS A 105 0.00 0.01 -15.66
CA LYS A 105 0.71 -1.10 -15.02
C LYS A 105 0.83 -0.90 -13.51
N LEU A 106 0.81 -2.01 -12.77
CA LEU A 106 1.05 -2.04 -11.33
C LEU A 106 2.54 -2.02 -11.02
N ILE A 107 2.86 -1.50 -9.84
CA ILE A 107 4.15 -1.72 -9.18
C ILE A 107 4.27 -3.20 -8.81
N ILE A 108 5.38 -3.82 -9.19
CA ILE A 108 5.70 -5.24 -8.89
C ILE A 108 6.95 -5.37 -8.00
N GLN A 109 7.34 -4.29 -7.33
CA GLN A 109 8.49 -4.32 -6.43
C GLN A 109 8.26 -5.35 -5.31
N ASP A 110 9.26 -6.18 -5.06
CA ASP A 110 9.26 -7.27 -4.06
C ASP A 110 8.22 -8.38 -4.34
N ALA A 111 7.61 -8.40 -5.52
CA ALA A 111 6.79 -9.51 -5.97
C ALA A 111 7.69 -10.70 -6.39
N PRO A 112 7.23 -11.96 -6.19
CA PRO A 112 7.93 -13.11 -6.73
C PRO A 112 7.97 -13.07 -8.27
N ASP A 113 8.93 -13.78 -8.87
CA ASP A 113 9.04 -13.90 -10.32
C ASP A 113 7.81 -14.53 -10.98
N GLY A 114 6.98 -15.25 -10.21
CA GLY A 114 5.78 -15.92 -10.67
C GLY A 114 5.17 -16.78 -9.57
N TYR A 115 4.03 -17.40 -9.86
CA TYR A 115 3.43 -18.41 -8.99
C TYR A 115 2.49 -19.35 -9.76
N THR A 116 2.04 -20.41 -9.09
CA THR A 116 1.01 -21.34 -9.59
C THR A 116 -0.35 -20.89 -9.07
N PRO A 117 -1.23 -20.30 -9.91
CA PRO A 117 -2.51 -19.79 -9.46
C PRO A 117 -3.52 -20.92 -9.26
N ARG A 118 -4.39 -20.72 -8.28
CA ARG A 118 -5.48 -21.63 -7.92
C ARG A 118 -6.83 -21.04 -8.27
N GLU A 119 -7.83 -21.90 -8.39
CA GLU A 119 -9.21 -21.47 -8.48
C GLU A 119 -9.56 -20.48 -7.36
N GLY A 120 -10.11 -19.32 -7.74
CA GLY A 120 -10.44 -18.21 -6.87
C GLY A 120 -9.34 -17.15 -6.74
N ASP A 121 -8.16 -17.35 -7.32
CA ASP A 121 -7.11 -16.34 -7.26
C ASP A 121 -7.41 -15.17 -8.19
N MET A 122 -7.17 -13.96 -7.67
CA MET A 122 -7.00 -12.76 -8.49
C MET A 122 -5.50 -12.48 -8.61
N ALA A 123 -5.01 -12.35 -9.83
CA ALA A 123 -3.61 -12.14 -10.15
C ALA A 123 -3.42 -10.94 -11.07
N TYR A 124 -2.22 -10.36 -11.04
CA TYR A 124 -1.74 -9.42 -12.04
C TYR A 124 -0.72 -10.10 -12.92
N TYR A 125 -0.84 -9.95 -14.24
CA TYR A 125 0.14 -10.43 -15.20
C TYR A 125 1.01 -9.28 -15.70
N ALA A 126 2.21 -9.16 -15.12
CA ALA A 126 3.13 -8.04 -15.33
C ALA A 126 3.58 -7.81 -16.78
N PRO A 127 3.82 -8.84 -17.61
CA PRO A 127 4.22 -8.64 -19.00
C PRO A 127 3.23 -7.78 -19.79
N TRP A 128 1.93 -8.04 -19.65
CA TRP A 128 0.88 -7.34 -20.41
C TRP A 128 0.20 -6.21 -19.65
N GLY A 129 0.19 -6.26 -18.31
CA GLY A 129 -0.46 -5.24 -17.49
C GLY A 129 -1.96 -5.46 -17.28
N ASN A 130 -2.46 -6.68 -17.48
CA ASN A 130 -3.82 -7.06 -17.15
C ASN A 130 -3.88 -7.74 -15.77
N PHE A 131 -5.08 -7.75 -15.18
CA PHE A 131 -5.38 -8.70 -14.12
C PHE A 131 -6.10 -9.91 -14.68
N ALA A 132 -6.05 -11.00 -13.95
CA ALA A 132 -6.68 -12.27 -14.23
C ALA A 132 -7.41 -12.77 -12.98
N ILE A 133 -8.57 -13.38 -13.17
CA ILE A 133 -9.36 -14.04 -12.13
C ILE A 133 -9.52 -15.50 -12.55
N PHE A 134 -8.86 -16.38 -11.81
CA PHE A 134 -8.84 -17.81 -12.09
C PHE A 134 -10.11 -18.46 -11.56
N HIS A 135 -10.90 -19.06 -12.45
CA HIS A 135 -12.07 -19.87 -12.07
C HIS A 135 -11.81 -21.38 -12.20
N LYS A 136 -10.54 -21.75 -12.43
CA LYS A 136 -9.93 -23.08 -12.40
C LYS A 136 -8.46 -22.94 -12.01
N ASP A 137 -7.85 -24.02 -11.54
CA ASP A 137 -6.39 -24.10 -11.33
C ASP A 137 -5.61 -23.93 -12.65
N PHE A 138 -4.37 -23.45 -12.56
CA PHE A 138 -3.47 -23.35 -13.70
C PHE A 138 -2.02 -23.72 -13.32
N THR A 139 -1.12 -23.75 -14.30
CA THR A 139 0.30 -24.05 -14.09
C THR A 139 1.09 -22.83 -13.65
N TYR A 140 2.27 -23.07 -13.06
CA TYR A 140 3.21 -22.01 -12.71
C TYR A 140 3.45 -21.07 -13.90
N SER A 141 3.37 -19.77 -13.67
CA SER A 141 3.54 -18.76 -14.69
C SER A 141 4.42 -17.61 -14.20
N ILE A 142 5.44 -17.29 -14.99
CA ILE A 142 6.34 -16.16 -14.76
C ILE A 142 5.58 -14.86 -15.00
N GLY A 143 5.81 -13.86 -14.16
CA GLY A 143 5.19 -12.54 -14.23
C GLY A 143 3.80 -12.47 -13.59
N LEU A 144 3.28 -13.56 -13.03
CA LEU A 144 2.08 -13.53 -12.22
C LEU A 144 2.39 -13.04 -10.79
N VAL A 145 1.58 -12.09 -10.32
CA VAL A 145 1.61 -11.59 -8.94
C VAL A 145 0.23 -11.76 -8.33
N LYS A 146 0.13 -12.51 -7.23
CA LYS A 146 -1.15 -12.67 -6.54
C LYS A 146 -1.61 -11.34 -5.93
N LEU A 147 -2.82 -10.92 -6.26
CA LEU A 147 -3.45 -9.71 -5.73
C LEU A 147 -4.42 -10.01 -4.58
N GLY A 148 -5.13 -11.13 -4.66
CA GLY A 148 -6.13 -11.48 -3.67
C GLY A 148 -6.80 -12.81 -3.92
N THR A 149 -7.77 -13.11 -3.06
CA THR A 149 -8.51 -14.38 -3.05
C THR A 149 -10.01 -14.10 -3.07
N LEU A 150 -10.74 -14.81 -3.93
CA LEU A 150 -12.18 -14.75 -4.05
C LEU A 150 -12.86 -15.18 -2.75
N LEU A 151 -13.89 -14.44 -2.35
CA LEU A 151 -14.76 -14.75 -1.23
C LEU A 151 -16.13 -15.25 -1.70
N SER A 152 -16.65 -14.68 -2.79
CA SER A 152 -17.96 -15.01 -3.36
C SER A 152 -18.07 -14.61 -4.84
N GLY A 153 -19.05 -15.17 -5.55
CA GLY A 153 -19.33 -14.83 -6.97
C GLY A 153 -18.66 -15.74 -8.01
N MET A 154 -18.21 -16.94 -7.62
CA MET A 154 -17.61 -17.93 -8.54
C MET A 154 -18.60 -18.36 -9.65
N ASP A 155 -19.89 -18.43 -9.35
CA ASP A 155 -20.93 -18.74 -10.32
C ASP A 155 -21.03 -17.68 -11.43
N ILE A 156 -20.78 -16.40 -11.12
CA ILE A 156 -20.71 -15.32 -12.10
C ILE A 156 -19.47 -15.48 -12.98
N LEU A 157 -18.33 -15.81 -12.37
CA LEU A 157 -17.05 -16.00 -13.08
C LEU A 157 -17.03 -17.24 -13.99
N ARG A 158 -17.82 -18.28 -13.70
CA ARG A 158 -17.89 -19.47 -14.55
C ARG A 158 -18.85 -19.34 -15.72
N LYS A 159 -19.68 -18.28 -15.76
CA LYS A 159 -20.54 -18.02 -16.92
C LYS A 159 -19.67 -17.60 -18.10
N LYS A 160 -19.94 -18.22 -19.25
CA LYS A 160 -19.31 -17.84 -20.52
C LYS A 160 -19.73 -16.43 -20.94
N GLY A 161 -18.83 -15.74 -21.61
CA GLY A 161 -19.02 -14.41 -22.15
C GLY A 161 -18.50 -13.31 -21.23
N PRO A 162 -18.51 -12.07 -21.75
CA PRO A 162 -18.01 -10.91 -21.03
C PRO A 162 -18.91 -10.56 -19.85
N VAL A 163 -18.30 -10.12 -18.75
CA VAL A 163 -19.00 -9.58 -17.57
C VAL A 163 -18.55 -8.15 -17.33
N GLN A 164 -19.46 -7.19 -17.50
CA GLN A 164 -19.19 -5.80 -17.14
C GLN A 164 -19.29 -5.64 -15.63
N VAL A 165 -18.27 -5.03 -15.04
CA VAL A 165 -18.18 -4.83 -13.59
C VAL A 165 -17.77 -3.41 -13.25
N LYS A 166 -18.33 -2.89 -12.16
CA LYS A 166 -17.77 -1.75 -11.43
C LYS A 166 -17.06 -2.26 -10.18
N MET A 167 -15.77 -2.01 -10.07
CA MET A 167 -14.92 -2.44 -8.96
C MET A 167 -14.78 -1.31 -7.95
N GLU A 168 -15.05 -1.60 -6.69
CA GLU A 168 -15.02 -0.63 -5.59
C GLU A 168 -14.29 -1.21 -4.38
N LEU A 169 -13.53 -0.37 -3.68
CA LEU A 169 -12.91 -0.75 -2.41
C LEU A 169 -13.98 -0.82 -1.32
N VAL A 170 -13.97 -1.88 -0.53
CA VAL A 170 -14.88 -2.09 0.60
C VAL A 170 -14.08 -2.22 1.88
N ARG A 171 -14.51 -1.51 2.92
CA ARG A 171 -13.97 -1.63 4.28
C ARG A 171 -14.94 -2.48 5.09
N LYS A 172 -14.48 -3.62 5.59
CA LYS A 172 -15.24 -4.42 6.56
C LYS A 172 -14.78 -4.00 7.96
N ASN A 173 -15.73 -3.54 8.77
CA ASN A 173 -15.52 -3.05 10.13
C ASN A 173 -15.65 -4.19 11.14
#